data_AF-B0YJT5-F1
#
_entry.id   AF-B0YJT5-F1
#
_cell.length_a   1.000
_cell.length_b   1.000
_cell.length_c   1.000
_cell.angle_alpha   90.00
_cell.angle_beta   90.00
_cell.angle_gamma   90.00
#
_symmetry.space_group_name_H-M   'P 1'
#
loop_
_entity.id
_entity.type
_entity.pdbx_description
1 polymer ?
#
loop_
_entity_poly.entity_id
_entity_poly.type
_entity_poly.pdbx_seq_one_letter_code
_entity_poly.pdbx_strand_id
1 'polypeptide(L)' 'CWIIFRDAMHKHLKAEFPHLTIQEIFIATRCSHIWHNLSPEAKKPWQDAAQSAKEEHLRQH' A
#
# COMPACT_ATOMS: atom_id res chain seq x y z
N CYS A 1 -3.75 4.49 -5.42
CA CYS A 1 -3.54 5.61 -4.46
C CYS A 1 -2.45 5.28 -3.45
N TRP A 2 -1.63 6.26 -3.05
CA TRP A 2 -0.52 6.08 -2.09
C TRP A 2 -0.98 5.57 -0.71
N ILE A 3 -2.15 5.99 -0.24
CA ILE A 3 -2.69 5.62 1.08
C ILE A 3 -2.98 4.11 1.15
N ILE A 4 -3.56 3.54 0.08
CA ILE A 4 -3.92 2.11 0.03
C ILE A 4 -2.68 1.23 -0.16
N PHE A 5 -1.72 1.69 -0.96
CA PHE A 5 -0.40 1.06 -1.08
C PHE A 5 0.28 0.95 0.28
N ARG A 6 0.28 2.06 1.04
CA ARG A 6 0.89 2.14 2.37
C ARG A 6 0.19 1.21 3.37
N ASP A 7 -1.15 1.18 3.40
CA ASP A 7 -1.90 0.30 4.31
C ASP A 7 -1.64 -1.18 4.00
N ALA A 8 -1.67 -1.54 2.71
CA ALA A 8 -1.39 -2.91 2.25
C ALA A 8 0.04 -3.34 2.63
N MET A 9 1.04 -2.49 2.38
CA MET A 9 2.43 -2.76 2.77
C MET A 9 2.60 -2.84 4.29
N HIS A 10 1.91 -2.00 5.04
CA HIS A 10 1.93 -2.03 6.51
C HIS A 10 1.36 -3.35 7.04
N LYS A 11 0.26 -3.84 6.48
CA LYS A 11 -0.31 -5.17 6.83
C LYS A 11 0.61 -6.31 6.42
N HIS A 12 1.17 -6.27 5.21
CA HIS A 12 2.04 -7.32 4.69
C HIS A 12 3.32 -7.45 5.52
N LEU A 13 4.00 -6.32 5.78
CA LEU A 13 5.22 -6.28 6.58
C LEU A 13 4.97 -6.63 8.04
N LYS A 14 3.79 -6.31 8.59
CA LYS A 14 3.40 -6.75 9.94
C LYS A 14 3.17 -8.24 10.04
N ALA A 15 2.64 -8.85 8.98
CA ALA A 15 2.42 -10.29 8.92
C ALA A 15 3.74 -11.06 8.77
N GLU A 16 4.64 -10.59 7.91
CA GLU A 16 5.94 -11.24 7.69
C GLU A 16 6.96 -10.95 8.80
N PHE A 17 6.93 -9.74 9.35
CA PHE A 17 7.90 -9.29 10.34
C PHE A 17 7.22 -8.60 11.54
N PRO A 18 6.54 -9.37 12.40
CA PRO A 18 5.87 -8.82 13.58
C PRO A 18 6.83 -8.16 14.59
N HIS A 19 8.14 -8.42 14.48
CA HIS A 19 9.17 -7.93 15.41
C HIS A 19 9.92 -6.71 14.87
N LEU A 20 9.76 -6.39 13.58
CA LEU A 20 10.32 -5.19 13.00
C LEU A 20 9.48 -4.00 13.45
N THR A 21 10.12 -2.96 13.97
CA THR A 21 9.45 -1.72 14.35
C THR A 21 8.93 -1.07 13.08
N ILE A 22 7.64 -1.29 12.80
CA ILE A 22 6.94 -0.75 11.63
C ILE A 22 6.66 0.73 11.84
N GLN A 23 7.72 1.51 12.04
CA GLN A 23 7.65 2.95 12.11
C GLN A 23 7.08 3.44 10.79
N GLU A 24 5.98 4.18 10.86
CA GLU A 24 5.29 4.78 9.71
C GLU A 24 6.26 5.52 8.78
N ILE A 25 7.32 6.09 9.35
CA ILE A 25 8.41 6.77 8.66
C ILE A 25 9.25 5.78 7.83
N PHE A 26 9.63 4.62 8.37
CA PHE A 26 10.46 3.63 7.66
C PHE A 26 9.70 3.00 6.48
N ILE A 27 8.41 2.67 6.68
CA ILE A 27 7.54 2.23 5.58
C ILE A 27 7.36 3.35 4.56
N ALA A 28 7.09 4.59 4.96
CA ALA A 28 6.95 5.70 4.03
C ALA A 28 8.21 5.90 3.18
N THR A 29 9.41 5.82 3.78
CA THR A 29 10.69 5.93 3.06
C THR A 29 10.88 4.78 2.07
N ARG A 30 10.69 3.52 2.49
CA ARG A 30 10.77 2.34 1.61
C ARG A 30 9.74 2.40 0.49
N CYS A 31 8.49 2.71 0.83
CA CYS A 31 7.38 2.82 -0.09
C CYS A 31 7.59 3.95 -1.10
N SER A 32 8.09 5.12 -0.68
CA SER A 32 8.44 6.20 -1.60
C SER A 32 9.53 5.78 -2.58
N HIS A 33 10.55 5.05 -2.12
CA HIS A 33 11.62 4.58 -2.99
C HIS A 33 11.13 3.53 -4.01
N ILE A 34 10.27 2.61 -3.57
CA ILE A 34 9.62 1.62 -4.44
C ILE A 34 8.65 2.33 -5.40
N TRP A 35 7.84 3.27 -4.93
CA TRP A 35 6.88 4.02 -5.74
C TRP A 35 7.53 4.89 -6.80
N HIS A 36 8.72 5.43 -6.52
CA HIS A 36 9.53 6.14 -7.51
C HIS A 36 10.15 5.21 -8.56
N ASN A 37 10.56 4.00 -8.15
CA ASN A 37 11.09 2.99 -9.07
C ASN A 37 10.01 2.20 -9.83
N LEU A 38 8.75 2.22 -9.37
CA LEU A 38 7.65 1.55 -10.03
C LEU A 38 7.26 2.30 -11.31
N SER A 39 7.39 1.61 -12.44
CA SER A 39 6.84 2.03 -13.73
C SER A 39 5.33 2.30 -13.64
N PRO A 40 4.78 3.16 -14.52
CA PRO A 40 3.35 3.46 -14.54
C PRO A 40 2.47 2.20 -14.67
N GLU A 41 2.96 1.15 -15.33
CA GLU A 41 2.29 -0.15 -15.41
C GLU A 41 2.19 -0.87 -14.07
N ALA A 42 3.23 -0.78 -13.25
CA ALA A 42 3.24 -1.39 -11.93
C ALA A 42 2.44 -0.56 -10.90
N LYS A 43 2.06 0.69 -11.25
CA LYS A 43 1.11 1.51 -10.50
C LYS A 43 -0.35 1.16 -10.80
N LYS A 44 -0.65 0.52 -11.94
CA LYS A 44 -2.00 0.07 -12.31
C LYS A 44 -2.67 -0.79 -11.23
N PRO A 45 -2.05 -1.86 -10.70
CA PRO A 45 -2.70 -2.68 -9.67
C PRO A 45 -2.99 -1.89 -8.38
N TRP A 46 -2.23 -0.83 -8.08
CA TRP A 46 -2.48 0.02 -6.91
C TRP A 46 -3.53 1.10 -7.14
N GLN A 47 -3.78 1.45 -8.40
CA GLN A 47 -4.92 2.29 -8.80
C GLN A 47 -6.18 1.45 -8.84
N ASP A 48 -6.10 0.26 -9.43
CA ASP A 48 -7.18 -0.73 -9.51
C ASP A 48 -7.61 -1.20 -8.11
N ALA A 49 -6.66 -1.64 -7.26
CA ALA A 49 -6.96 -1.98 -5.88
C ALA A 49 -7.50 -0.79 -5.08
N ALA A 50 -7.08 0.44 -5.40
CA ALA A 50 -7.65 1.62 -4.77
C ALA A 50 -9.08 1.92 -5.21
N GLN A 51 -9.41 1.58 -6.46
CA GLN A 51 -10.74 1.72 -7.04
C GLN A 51 -11.66 0.60 -6.58
N SER A 52 -11.18 -0.64 -6.52
CA SER A 52 -11.89 -1.80 -5.98
C SER A 52 -12.14 -1.66 -4.48
N ALA A 53 -11.17 -1.17 -3.70
CA ALA A 53 -11.40 -0.92 -2.27
C ALA A 53 -12.40 0.22 -2.02
N LYS A 54 -12.47 1.21 -2.92
CA LYS A 54 -13.54 2.23 -2.89
C LYS A 54 -14.91 1.63 -3.20
N GLU A 55 -14.99 0.77 -4.21
CA GLU A 55 -16.21 0.04 -4.61
C GLU A 55 -16.71 -0.91 -3.51
N GLU A 56 -15.82 -1.69 -2.90
CA GLU A 56 -16.16 -2.63 -1.82
C GLU A 56 -16.72 -1.89 -0.60
N HIS A 57 -16.18 -0.71 -0.28
CA HIS A 57 -16.66 0.11 0.83
C HIS A 57 -18.01 0.79 0.51
N LEU A 58 -18.29 1.10 -0.76
CA LEU A 58 -19.59 1.60 -1.20
C LEU A 58 -20.65 0.50 -1.19
N ARG A 59 -20.27 -0.74 -1.50
CA ARG A 59 -21.18 -1.89 -1.57
C ARG A 59 -21.65 -2.38 -0.19
N GLN A 60 -20.97 -1.95 0.87
CA GLN A 60 -21.31 -2.23 2.26
C GLN A 60 -22.19 -1.13 2.91
N HIS A 61 -22.64 -0.11 2.17
CA HIS A 61 -23.50 0.97 2.67
C HIS A 61 -24.87 0.99 1.99
#